data_AF-A0A7S0CT22-F1
#
_entry.id   AF-A0A7S0CT22-F1
#
_cell.length_a   1.000
_cell.length_b   1.000
_cell.length_c   1.000
_cell.angle_alpha   90.00
_cell.angle_beta   90.00
_cell.angle_gamma   90.00
#
_symmetry.space_group_name_H-M   'P 1'
#
loop_
_entity.id
_entity.type
_entity.pdbx_description
1 polymer ?
#
loop_
_entity_poly.entity_id
_entity_poly.type
_entity_poly.pdbx_seq_one_letter_code
_entity_poly.pdbx_strand_id
1 'polypeptide(L)'
;NKADRKTLDYEKSFQLAGIQDGEREALRRTLSERALVGRKMELGGEEGIEIMMNLPIFEAYGSDQDHRNRVFTEARGRFLPPRDVMVELLQEDFLQTVLPMDQHLLTALGIHRMREADFYMKYVIDRLSDLPPKIIDRAFLHLLSQLSRIIQDEKSGEKNLKTRLCSCPFLPNANRDRKTVLDLYDPEVPLLRDILDNMIWFPSGAFSSSDVLITLRGLGLRSVLDRNAVVLCAQSIADSKSKESLSLSHKLLNAVDLNIDSLLKPGKQSELKSWVERVRSLEWLAVVREPPSGVIPWPETGERKSGIGIDLFASALASRMSEEIWMVSMSMYVIDG
;
A
#
# COMPACT_ATOMS: atom_id res chain seq x y z
N ASN A 1 57.93 24.15 -16.63
CA ASN A 1 56.69 24.17 -17.44
C ASN A 1 55.60 23.32 -16.82
N LYS A 2 55.00 23.82 -15.73
CA LYS A 2 53.67 23.42 -15.29
C LYS A 2 52.74 24.48 -15.86
N ALA A 3 51.98 24.12 -16.89
CA ALA A 3 50.98 24.99 -17.47
C ALA A 3 49.62 24.63 -16.88
N ASP A 4 48.98 25.65 -16.34
CA ASP A 4 47.68 25.68 -15.69
C ASP A 4 46.59 24.96 -16.47
N ARG A 5 46.09 23.83 -15.94
CA ARG A 5 44.73 23.39 -16.21
C ARG A 5 43.82 24.16 -15.26
N LYS A 6 43.34 25.31 -15.71
CA LYS A 6 42.17 25.96 -15.08
C LYS A 6 41.00 24.99 -15.18
N THR A 7 40.64 24.38 -14.06
CA THR A 7 39.30 23.86 -13.82
C THR A 7 38.34 25.02 -14.05
N LEU A 8 37.60 24.96 -15.17
CA LEU A 8 36.50 25.88 -15.43
C LEU A 8 35.39 25.54 -14.44
N ASP A 9 35.06 26.52 -13.62
CA ASP A 9 33.97 26.49 -12.67
C ASP A 9 32.66 26.65 -13.45
N TYR A 10 32.03 25.53 -13.83
CA TYR A 10 30.84 25.45 -14.69
C TYR A 10 29.51 25.59 -13.94
N GLU A 11 29.50 26.18 -12.73
CA GLU A 11 28.26 26.45 -11.97
C GLU A 11 27.47 27.69 -12.44
N LYS A 12 27.81 28.27 -13.60
CA LYS A 12 27.01 29.35 -14.19
C LYS A 12 25.87 28.77 -15.01
N SER A 13 24.68 28.75 -14.43
CA SER A 13 23.43 28.62 -15.18
C SER A 13 23.38 29.68 -16.29
N PHE A 14 23.07 29.26 -17.52
CA PHE A 14 22.94 30.20 -18.64
C PHE A 14 21.64 30.97 -18.46
N GLN A 15 21.68 32.13 -17.80
CA GLN A 15 20.54 33.03 -17.79
C GLN A 15 20.40 33.71 -19.16
N LEU A 16 19.64 33.09 -20.06
CA LEU A 16 19.23 33.65 -21.36
C LEU A 16 18.14 34.72 -21.16
N ALA A 17 18.44 35.76 -20.37
CA ALA A 17 17.53 36.89 -20.18
C ALA A 17 17.27 37.59 -21.52
N GLY A 18 15.99 37.70 -21.91
CA GLY A 18 15.55 38.35 -23.15
C GLY A 18 15.33 37.43 -24.36
N ILE A 19 15.63 36.13 -24.26
CA ILE A 19 15.32 35.17 -25.33
C ILE A 19 13.85 34.77 -25.27
N GLN A 20 13.19 34.84 -26.42
CA GLN A 20 11.78 34.46 -26.57
C GLN A 20 11.64 32.94 -26.69
N ASP A 21 10.49 32.40 -26.29
CA ASP A 21 10.20 30.96 -26.37
C ASP A 21 10.34 30.43 -27.81
N GLY A 22 9.96 31.22 -28.81
CA GLY A 22 10.13 30.84 -30.21
C GLY A 22 11.61 30.68 -30.63
N GLU A 23 12.53 31.44 -30.04
CA GLU A 23 13.97 31.31 -30.31
C GLU A 23 14.54 30.06 -29.66
N ARG A 24 14.08 29.73 -28.43
CA ARG A 24 14.43 28.48 -27.74
C ARG A 24 13.98 27.26 -28.55
N GLU A 25 12.73 27.28 -29.02
CA GLU A 25 12.17 26.21 -29.85
C GLU A 25 12.92 26.07 -31.18
N ALA A 26 13.27 27.18 -31.83
CA ALA A 26 14.03 27.17 -33.08
C ALA A 26 15.42 26.55 -32.87
N LEU A 27 16.14 26.95 -31.82
CA LEU A 27 17.44 26.37 -31.49
C LEU A 27 17.34 24.88 -31.19
N ARG A 28 16.38 24.47 -30.34
CA ARG A 28 16.15 23.04 -30.04
C ARG A 28 15.86 22.25 -31.32
N ARG A 29 15.02 22.76 -32.22
CA ARG A 29 14.70 22.10 -33.49
C ARG A 29 15.94 21.86 -34.34
N THR A 30 16.78 22.89 -34.51
CA THR A 30 18.05 22.77 -35.26
C THR A 30 19.01 21.76 -34.63
N LEU A 31 19.10 21.73 -33.30
CA LEU A 31 19.94 20.75 -32.60
C LEU A 31 19.40 19.32 -32.74
N SER A 32 18.08 19.13 -32.65
CA SER A 32 17.44 17.82 -32.84
C SER A 32 17.63 17.28 -34.26
N GLU A 33 17.57 18.14 -35.29
CA GLU A 33 17.86 17.76 -36.69
C GLU A 33 19.33 17.33 -36.90
N ARG A 34 20.28 17.94 -36.17
CA ARG A 34 21.69 17.53 -36.22
C ARG A 34 21.94 16.24 -35.46
N ALA A 35 21.30 16.06 -34.30
CA ALA A 35 21.45 14.85 -33.49
C ALA A 35 20.99 13.58 -34.23
N LEU A 36 19.98 13.71 -35.09
CA LEU A 36 19.49 12.68 -36.00
C LEU A 36 20.57 12.03 -36.88
N VAL A 37 21.55 12.81 -37.32
CA VAL A 37 22.62 12.37 -38.22
C VAL A 37 23.65 11.51 -37.48
N GLY A 38 23.49 11.36 -36.15
CA GLY A 38 24.05 10.26 -35.37
C GLY A 38 25.52 10.41 -34.96
N ARG A 39 26.10 11.61 -35.07
CA ARG A 39 27.51 11.83 -34.73
C ARG A 39 27.66 12.79 -33.55
N LYS A 40 28.20 12.28 -32.44
CA LYS A 40 28.67 13.07 -31.27
C LYS A 40 29.56 14.26 -31.70
N MET A 41 30.27 14.11 -32.81
CA MET A 41 31.11 15.14 -33.44
C MET A 41 30.31 16.32 -34.03
N GLU A 42 29.09 16.09 -34.54
CA GLU A 42 28.21 17.13 -35.08
C GLU A 42 27.54 17.97 -33.98
N LEU A 43 27.54 17.45 -32.76
CA LEU A 43 27.16 18.13 -31.53
C LEU A 43 28.34 18.82 -30.83
N GLY A 44 29.51 18.91 -31.48
CA GLY A 44 30.68 19.60 -30.93
C GLY A 44 31.49 18.79 -29.92
N GLY A 45 31.36 17.46 -29.91
CA GLY A 45 32.10 16.60 -29.00
C GLY A 45 31.62 16.71 -27.54
N GLU A 46 32.51 16.49 -26.58
CA GLU A 46 32.15 16.53 -25.15
C GLU A 46 31.85 17.94 -24.65
N GLU A 47 32.61 18.92 -25.10
CA GLU A 47 32.40 20.33 -24.73
C GLU A 47 31.07 20.86 -25.29
N GLY A 48 30.71 20.50 -26.52
CA GLY A 48 29.42 20.87 -27.10
C GLY A 48 28.24 20.22 -26.39
N ILE A 49 28.36 18.95 -25.96
CA ILE A 49 27.36 18.28 -25.11
C ILE A 49 27.21 18.99 -23.77
N GLU A 50 28.32 19.35 -23.12
CA GLU A 50 28.30 20.05 -21.84
C GLU A 50 27.60 21.41 -21.94
N ILE A 51 27.91 22.18 -23.00
CA ILE A 51 27.23 23.45 -23.28
C ILE A 51 25.74 23.22 -23.48
N MET A 52 25.35 22.27 -24.34
CA MET A 52 23.93 22.02 -24.63
C MET A 52 23.15 21.56 -23.41
N MET A 53 23.73 20.73 -22.53
CA MET A 53 23.06 20.31 -21.29
C MET A 53 22.71 21.48 -20.38
N ASN A 54 23.44 22.60 -20.49
CA ASN A 54 23.24 23.81 -19.68
C ASN A 54 22.44 24.90 -20.43
N LEU A 55 21.94 24.64 -21.64
CA LEU A 55 21.08 25.60 -22.35
C LEU A 55 19.64 25.47 -21.87
N PRO A 56 18.96 26.57 -21.47
CA PRO A 56 17.55 26.55 -21.10
C PRO A 56 16.63 26.54 -22.33
N ILE A 57 16.73 25.47 -23.13
CA ILE A 57 15.98 25.26 -24.38
C ILE A 57 15.10 24.00 -24.35
N PHE A 58 15.17 23.22 -23.27
CA PHE A 58 14.36 22.03 -23.09
C PHE A 58 13.11 22.34 -22.29
N GLU A 59 12.01 21.70 -22.62
CA GLU A 59 10.77 21.85 -21.86
C GLU A 59 10.74 20.81 -20.74
N ALA A 60 10.47 21.21 -19.51
CA ALA A 60 10.20 20.29 -18.40
C ALA A 60 8.70 20.29 -18.03
N TYR A 61 8.26 19.25 -17.34
CA TYR A 61 6.92 19.24 -16.75
C TYR A 61 6.84 20.25 -15.60
N GLY A 62 5.74 21.00 -15.52
CA GLY A 62 5.52 21.98 -14.45
C GLY A 62 5.26 21.32 -13.10
N SER A 63 5.63 22.01 -12.01
CA SER A 63 5.30 21.58 -10.64
C SER A 63 3.85 21.88 -10.22
N ASP A 64 3.15 22.73 -10.98
CA ASP A 64 1.78 23.15 -10.69
C ASP A 64 0.74 22.20 -11.32
N GLN A 65 -0.52 22.31 -10.89
CA GLN A 65 -1.67 21.53 -11.38
C GLN A 65 -1.88 21.66 -12.90
N ASP A 66 -1.32 22.71 -13.52
CA ASP A 66 -1.31 22.86 -14.97
C ASP A 66 -0.03 22.28 -15.57
N HIS A 67 0.00 20.96 -15.75
CA HIS A 67 1.12 20.24 -16.39
C HIS A 67 1.33 20.62 -17.86
N ARG A 68 0.48 21.50 -18.41
CA ARG A 68 0.64 22.10 -19.75
C ARG A 68 1.50 23.36 -19.72
N ASN A 69 1.83 23.88 -18.54
CA ASN A 69 2.65 25.08 -18.45
C ASN A 69 4.09 24.74 -18.86
N ARG A 70 4.51 25.30 -20.00
CA ARG A 70 5.81 25.04 -20.60
C ARG A 70 6.87 25.81 -19.82
N VAL A 71 7.76 25.10 -19.14
CA VAL A 71 8.90 25.72 -18.47
C VAL A 71 10.16 25.32 -19.21
N PHE A 72 10.82 26.30 -19.81
CA PHE A 72 12.13 26.10 -20.42
C PHE A 72 13.19 25.97 -19.33
N THR A 73 14.00 24.91 -19.41
CA THR A 73 15.04 24.55 -18.44
C THR A 73 16.25 23.94 -19.14
N GLU A 74 17.33 23.86 -18.38
CA GLU A 74 18.52 23.08 -18.67
C GLU A 74 18.20 21.57 -18.60
N ALA A 75 18.90 20.75 -19.39
CA ALA A 75 18.73 19.30 -19.38
C ALA A 75 19.52 18.60 -18.26
N ARG A 76 20.55 19.26 -17.72
CA ARG A 76 21.41 18.67 -16.67
C ARG A 76 20.58 18.25 -15.45
N GLY A 77 20.84 17.03 -14.97
CA GLY A 77 20.21 16.48 -13.77
C GLY A 77 18.73 16.09 -13.94
N ARG A 78 18.19 16.21 -15.16
CA ARG A 78 16.82 15.84 -15.48
C ARG A 78 16.76 14.47 -16.16
N PHE A 79 15.57 13.89 -16.22
CA PHE A 79 15.33 12.56 -16.78
C PHE A 79 14.29 12.59 -17.89
N LEU A 80 14.32 11.57 -18.75
CA LEU A 80 13.13 11.22 -19.52
C LEU A 80 12.14 10.49 -18.59
N PRO A 81 10.83 10.76 -18.66
CA PRO A 81 9.83 10.08 -17.84
C PRO A 81 9.81 8.58 -18.16
N PRO A 82 9.46 7.69 -17.22
CA PRO A 82 9.23 6.28 -17.54
C PRO A 82 8.12 6.13 -18.60
N ARG A 83 8.01 4.95 -19.20
CA ARG A 83 6.94 4.70 -20.18
C ARG A 83 5.61 4.54 -19.43
N ASP A 84 4.53 4.99 -20.05
CA ASP A 84 3.17 4.73 -19.58
C ASP A 84 2.87 5.17 -18.13
N VAL A 85 3.54 6.21 -17.61
CA VAL A 85 3.20 6.78 -16.29
C VAL A 85 2.16 7.89 -16.37
N MET A 86 1.49 8.16 -15.26
CA MET A 86 0.56 9.27 -15.17
C MET A 86 1.29 10.61 -15.30
N VAL A 87 0.87 11.44 -16.25
CA VAL A 87 1.44 12.77 -16.49
C VAL A 87 1.27 13.65 -15.26
N GLU A 88 0.22 13.44 -14.47
CA GLU A 88 -0.05 14.18 -13.24
C GLU A 88 0.98 14.00 -12.12
N LEU A 89 1.84 13.00 -12.25
CA LEU A 89 2.94 12.73 -11.32
C LEU A 89 4.29 13.28 -11.81
N LEU A 90 4.35 13.74 -13.06
CA LEU A 90 5.56 14.30 -13.65
C LEU A 90 5.75 15.74 -13.15
N GLN A 91 6.99 16.03 -12.74
CA GLN A 91 7.40 17.34 -12.23
C GLN A 91 8.63 17.83 -13.01
N GLU A 92 9.20 18.94 -12.55
CA GLU A 92 10.33 19.61 -13.19
C GLU A 92 11.57 18.73 -13.41
N ASP A 93 11.71 17.63 -12.66
CA ASP A 93 12.76 16.62 -12.85
C ASP A 93 12.66 15.88 -14.19
N PHE A 94 11.53 15.97 -14.89
CA PHE A 94 11.29 15.29 -16.15
C PHE A 94 11.22 16.26 -17.33
N LEU A 95 11.92 15.90 -18.41
CA LEU A 95 11.86 16.62 -19.68
C LEU A 95 10.70 16.12 -20.54
N GLN A 96 10.03 17.04 -21.20
CA GLN A 96 9.01 16.78 -22.21
C GLN A 96 9.65 16.52 -23.57
N THR A 97 9.18 15.48 -24.26
CA THR A 97 9.52 15.23 -25.67
C THR A 97 8.40 15.76 -26.54
N VAL A 98 8.51 17.02 -26.99
CA VAL A 98 7.47 17.69 -27.78
C VAL A 98 7.64 17.38 -29.26
N LEU A 99 8.89 17.33 -29.72
CA LEU A 99 9.21 16.92 -31.09
C LEU A 99 9.53 15.41 -31.13
N PRO A 100 9.18 14.70 -32.22
CA PRO A 100 9.70 13.34 -32.46
C PRO A 100 11.24 13.28 -32.42
N MET A 101 11.83 14.44 -32.72
CA MET A 101 13.23 14.85 -32.60
C MET A 101 13.89 14.53 -31.27
N ASP A 102 13.18 14.95 -30.23
CA ASP A 102 13.78 15.28 -28.95
C ASP A 102 14.33 14.04 -28.26
N GLN A 103 13.72 12.88 -28.48
CA GLN A 103 14.21 11.65 -27.90
C GLN A 103 15.62 11.29 -28.41
N HIS A 104 15.93 11.55 -29.69
CA HIS A 104 17.26 11.31 -30.25
C HIS A 104 18.29 12.29 -29.68
N LEU A 105 17.94 13.58 -29.62
CA LEU A 105 18.79 14.61 -29.02
C LEU A 105 19.09 14.31 -27.55
N LEU A 106 18.05 14.08 -26.74
CA LEU A 106 18.20 13.82 -25.32
C LEU A 106 19.02 12.56 -25.05
N THR A 107 18.83 11.51 -25.86
CA THR A 107 19.66 10.30 -25.79
C THR A 107 21.12 10.59 -26.17
N ALA A 108 21.36 11.40 -27.20
CA ALA A 108 22.72 11.80 -27.61
C ALA A 108 23.43 12.68 -26.57
N LEU A 109 22.67 13.45 -25.79
CA LEU A 109 23.15 14.21 -24.63
C LEU A 109 23.40 13.33 -23.38
N GLY A 110 23.10 12.03 -23.46
CA GLY A 110 23.24 11.12 -22.32
C GLY A 110 22.11 11.23 -21.29
N ILE A 111 21.00 11.89 -21.62
CA ILE A 111 19.82 11.92 -20.75
C ILE A 111 19.14 10.56 -20.81
N HIS A 112 18.98 9.95 -19.65
CA HIS A 112 18.42 8.62 -19.52
C HIS A 112 16.97 8.65 -19.03
N ARG A 113 16.24 7.61 -19.40
CA ARG A 113 14.89 7.37 -18.89
C ARG A 113 14.96 6.90 -17.44
N MET A 114 14.19 7.52 -16.57
CA MET A 114 14.05 7.05 -15.21
C MET A 114 13.38 5.67 -15.19
N ARG A 115 13.84 4.79 -14.31
CA ARG A 115 13.21 3.48 -14.11
C ARG A 115 11.86 3.64 -13.43
N GLU A 116 10.96 2.70 -13.69
CA GLU A 116 9.62 2.76 -13.13
C GLU A 116 9.61 2.59 -11.61
N ALA A 117 10.41 1.68 -11.02
CA ALA A 117 10.42 1.57 -9.57
C ALA A 117 10.99 2.83 -8.91
N ASP A 118 12.08 3.38 -9.46
CA ASP A 118 12.68 4.63 -8.96
C ASP A 118 11.65 5.78 -9.02
N PHE A 119 10.84 5.80 -10.08
CA PHE A 119 9.75 6.76 -10.23
C PHE A 119 8.65 6.59 -9.18
N TYR A 120 8.08 5.39 -9.02
CA TYR A 120 7.03 5.17 -8.03
C TYR A 120 7.53 5.37 -6.60
N MET A 121 8.78 5.01 -6.32
CA MET A 121 9.41 5.26 -5.03
C MET A 121 9.46 6.75 -4.72
N LYS A 122 10.13 7.54 -5.58
CA LYS A 122 10.41 8.96 -5.32
C LYS A 122 9.17 9.85 -5.46
N TYR A 123 8.31 9.60 -6.44
CA TYR A 123 7.22 10.53 -6.79
C TYR A 123 5.82 10.07 -6.35
N VAL A 124 5.67 8.84 -5.84
CA VAL A 124 4.37 8.34 -5.34
C VAL A 124 4.47 7.91 -3.89
N ILE A 125 5.34 6.95 -3.56
CA ILE A 125 5.44 6.37 -2.22
C ILE A 125 6.00 7.39 -1.23
N ASP A 126 7.12 8.04 -1.55
CA ASP A 126 7.77 9.02 -0.67
C ASP A 126 6.95 10.32 -0.51
N ARG A 127 5.95 10.53 -1.37
CA ARG A 127 5.10 11.73 -1.42
C ARG A 127 3.63 11.45 -1.11
N LEU A 128 3.34 10.32 -0.46
CA LEU A 128 1.98 9.90 -0.18
C LEU A 128 1.17 10.95 0.59
N SER A 129 1.81 11.71 1.49
CA SER A 129 1.16 12.76 2.28
C SER A 129 0.89 14.05 1.49
N ASP A 130 1.62 14.27 0.40
CA ASP A 130 1.53 15.50 -0.40
C ASP A 130 0.52 15.39 -1.56
N LEU A 131 0.18 14.16 -1.94
CA LEU A 131 -0.64 13.88 -3.12
C LEU A 131 -2.14 13.86 -2.77
N PRO A 132 -3.01 14.39 -3.65
CA PRO A 132 -4.45 14.24 -3.51
C PRO A 132 -4.87 12.76 -3.49
N PRO A 133 -5.83 12.35 -2.64
CA PRO A 133 -6.23 10.95 -2.50
C PRO A 133 -6.59 10.25 -3.82
N LYS A 134 -7.27 10.96 -4.73
CA LYS A 134 -7.64 10.42 -6.05
C LYS A 134 -6.43 10.13 -6.95
N ILE A 135 -5.38 10.94 -6.86
CA ILE A 135 -4.15 10.75 -7.63
C ILE A 135 -3.38 9.55 -7.08
N ILE A 136 -3.30 9.44 -5.75
CA ILE A 136 -2.73 8.27 -5.06
C ILE A 136 -3.41 6.99 -5.54
N ASP A 137 -4.74 6.94 -5.47
CA ASP A 137 -5.48 5.72 -5.81
C ASP A 137 -5.24 5.30 -7.26
N ARG A 138 -5.29 6.25 -8.21
CA ARG A 138 -4.97 5.98 -9.63
C ARG A 138 -3.52 5.52 -9.82
N ALA A 139 -2.57 6.16 -9.15
CA ALA A 139 -1.16 5.83 -9.25
C ALA A 139 -0.87 4.41 -8.74
N PHE A 140 -1.42 4.03 -7.58
CA PHE A 140 -1.25 2.68 -7.04
C PHE A 140 -2.00 1.61 -7.84
N LEU A 141 -3.19 1.89 -8.36
CA LEU A 141 -3.87 0.94 -9.25
C LEU A 141 -3.07 0.71 -10.54
N HIS A 142 -2.51 1.78 -11.11
CA HIS A 142 -1.65 1.69 -12.28
C HIS A 142 -0.34 0.93 -11.98
N LEU A 143 0.29 1.18 -10.82
CA LEU A 143 1.44 0.41 -10.36
C LEU A 143 1.12 -1.07 -10.18
N LEU A 144 0.02 -1.40 -9.49
CA LEU A 144 -0.36 -2.78 -9.20
C LEU A 144 -0.67 -3.59 -10.47
N SER A 145 -1.25 -2.96 -11.51
CA SER A 145 -1.53 -3.64 -12.78
C SER A 145 -0.27 -3.97 -13.58
N GLN A 146 0.83 -3.25 -13.36
CA GLN A 146 2.11 -3.45 -14.04
C GLN A 146 3.21 -4.01 -13.14
N LEU A 147 2.89 -4.33 -11.88
CA LEU A 147 3.87 -4.63 -10.84
C LEU A 147 4.78 -5.81 -11.21
N SER A 148 4.23 -6.88 -11.79
CA SER A 148 4.99 -8.05 -12.20
C SER A 148 6.05 -7.72 -13.25
N ARG A 149 5.72 -6.85 -14.23
CA ARG A 149 6.64 -6.39 -15.26
C ARG A 149 7.74 -5.51 -14.68
N ILE A 150 7.37 -4.55 -13.83
CA ILE A 150 8.31 -3.62 -13.18
C ILE A 150 9.32 -4.40 -12.35
N ILE A 151 8.85 -5.38 -11.58
CA ILE A 151 9.69 -6.24 -10.75
C ILE A 151 10.66 -7.08 -11.59
N GLN A 152 10.19 -7.70 -12.69
CA GLN A 152 11.02 -8.58 -13.52
C GLN A 152 12.14 -7.85 -14.27
N ASP A 153 11.93 -6.58 -14.64
CA ASP A 153 12.93 -5.79 -15.36
C ASP A 153 14.09 -5.36 -14.46
N GLU A 154 13.90 -5.36 -13.13
CA GLU A 154 14.83 -4.77 -12.18
C GLU A 154 15.67 -5.79 -11.41
N LYS A 155 16.88 -6.07 -11.92
CA LYS A 155 17.86 -6.98 -11.28
C LYS A 155 18.34 -6.56 -9.87
N SER A 156 18.05 -5.34 -9.39
CA SER A 156 18.37 -4.92 -8.00
C SER A 156 17.28 -4.12 -7.26
N GLY A 157 16.22 -3.67 -7.93
CA GLY A 157 15.18 -2.79 -7.37
C GLY A 157 13.94 -3.52 -6.84
N GLU A 158 13.68 -4.73 -7.34
CA GLU A 158 12.53 -5.58 -6.97
C GLU A 158 12.32 -5.70 -5.46
N LYS A 159 13.38 -6.04 -4.71
CA LYS A 159 13.30 -6.25 -3.26
C LYS A 159 12.94 -4.96 -2.53
N ASN A 160 13.41 -3.81 -3.02
CA ASN A 160 13.16 -2.54 -2.37
C ASN A 160 11.71 -2.10 -2.60
N LEU A 161 11.25 -2.11 -3.87
CA LEU A 161 9.89 -1.70 -4.21
C LEU A 161 8.83 -2.57 -3.51
N LYS A 162 8.96 -3.90 -3.59
CA LYS A 162 7.99 -4.81 -2.96
C LYS A 162 7.93 -4.59 -1.44
N THR A 163 9.08 -4.49 -0.78
CA THR A 163 9.16 -4.26 0.67
C THR A 163 8.49 -2.94 1.05
N ARG A 164 8.77 -1.88 0.29
CA ARG A 164 8.18 -0.56 0.51
C ARG A 164 6.67 -0.58 0.32
N LEU A 165 6.16 -1.27 -0.71
CA LEU A 165 4.72 -1.44 -0.94
C LEU A 165 4.02 -2.14 0.24
N CYS A 166 4.62 -3.20 0.79
CA CYS A 166 4.05 -3.91 1.94
C CYS A 166 3.91 -3.00 3.17
N SER A 167 4.84 -2.08 3.38
CA SER A 167 4.84 -1.14 4.52
C SER A 167 4.10 0.18 4.26
N CYS A 168 3.71 0.44 3.01
CA CYS A 168 3.13 1.72 2.61
C CYS A 168 1.62 1.74 2.92
N PRO A 169 1.11 2.73 3.68
CA PRO A 169 -0.31 2.81 4.00
C PRO A 169 -1.08 3.48 2.85
N PHE A 170 -1.22 2.79 1.72
CA PHE A 170 -1.89 3.34 0.54
C PHE A 170 -3.29 2.79 0.30
N LEU A 171 -3.68 1.67 0.90
CA LEU A 171 -4.95 1.02 0.62
C LEU A 171 -6.10 1.66 1.42
N PRO A 172 -7.15 2.19 0.76
CA PRO A 172 -8.30 2.72 1.46
C PRO A 172 -9.24 1.59 1.93
N ASN A 173 -9.66 1.63 3.19
CA ASN A 173 -10.86 0.91 3.64
C ASN A 173 -12.14 1.73 3.32
N ALA A 174 -13.33 1.21 3.60
CA ALA A 174 -14.58 1.90 3.25
C ALA A 174 -14.80 3.20 4.05
N ASN A 175 -14.16 3.34 5.22
CA ASN A 175 -14.09 4.59 5.98
C ASN A 175 -13.11 5.62 5.38
N ARG A 176 -12.40 5.26 4.30
CA ARG A 176 -11.34 6.04 3.64
C ARG A 176 -10.08 6.23 4.50
N ASP A 177 -9.91 5.43 5.54
CA ASP A 177 -8.64 5.32 6.23
C ASP A 177 -7.66 4.57 5.33
N ARG A 178 -6.42 5.06 5.24
CA ARG A 178 -5.38 4.36 4.51
C ARG A 178 -4.64 3.37 5.42
N LYS A 179 -4.52 2.14 4.94
CA LYS A 179 -3.93 1.00 5.63
C LYS A 179 -2.83 0.38 4.78
N THR A 180 -1.94 -0.37 5.42
CA THR A 180 -0.97 -1.18 4.67
C THR A 180 -1.65 -2.43 4.13
N VAL A 181 -1.00 -3.12 3.19
CA VAL A 181 -1.48 -4.42 2.68
C VAL A 181 -1.62 -5.43 3.82
N LEU A 182 -0.71 -5.37 4.79
CA LEU A 182 -0.66 -6.30 5.92
C LEU A 182 -1.69 -6.01 7.00
N ASP A 183 -2.37 -4.86 6.97
CA ASP A 183 -3.40 -4.51 7.96
C ASP A 183 -4.81 -4.97 7.55
N LEU A 184 -4.98 -5.39 6.29
CA LEU A 184 -6.28 -5.70 5.71
C LEU A 184 -6.44 -7.18 5.38
N TYR A 185 -7.70 -7.59 5.32
CA TYR A 185 -8.13 -8.94 4.96
C TYR A 185 -8.75 -8.96 3.56
N ASP A 186 -8.75 -10.15 2.98
CA ASP A 186 -9.27 -10.41 1.65
C ASP A 186 -10.82 -10.50 1.67
N PRO A 187 -11.55 -9.61 0.97
CA PRO A 187 -13.01 -9.58 0.97
C PRO A 187 -13.64 -10.75 0.18
N GLU A 188 -12.86 -11.46 -0.65
CA GLU A 188 -13.34 -12.64 -1.36
C GLU A 188 -13.37 -13.90 -0.48
N VAL A 189 -12.81 -13.85 0.75
CA VAL A 189 -12.86 -14.97 1.70
C VAL A 189 -14.16 -14.89 2.51
N PRO A 190 -15.14 -15.80 2.29
CA PRO A 190 -16.47 -15.69 2.90
C PRO A 190 -16.42 -15.71 4.42
N LEU A 191 -15.59 -16.59 5.00
CA LEU A 191 -15.41 -16.70 6.44
C LEU A 191 -15.00 -15.37 7.08
N LEU A 192 -14.02 -14.69 6.51
CA LEU A 192 -13.49 -13.42 7.05
C LEU A 192 -14.51 -12.30 6.90
N ARG A 193 -15.16 -12.20 5.74
CA ARG A 193 -16.23 -11.24 5.47
C ARG A 193 -17.43 -11.41 6.39
N ASP A 194 -17.71 -12.63 6.80
CA ASP A 194 -18.85 -12.94 7.68
C ASP A 194 -18.59 -12.60 9.15
N ILE A 195 -17.32 -12.48 9.57
CA ILE A 195 -16.94 -12.25 10.97
C ILE A 195 -16.29 -10.88 11.24
N LEU A 196 -15.72 -10.22 10.23
CA LEU A 196 -15.07 -8.91 10.39
C LEU A 196 -15.96 -7.77 9.89
N ASP A 197 -15.78 -6.58 10.45
CA ASP A 197 -16.46 -5.37 9.98
C ASP A 197 -16.00 -4.98 8.56
N ASN A 198 -16.95 -5.03 7.62
CA ASN A 198 -16.76 -4.68 6.21
C ASN A 198 -16.29 -3.23 5.99
N MET A 199 -16.54 -2.33 6.95
CA MET A 199 -16.15 -0.93 6.83
C MET A 199 -14.66 -0.68 7.12
N ILE A 200 -14.06 -1.53 7.95
CA ILE A 200 -12.76 -1.27 8.58
C ILE A 200 -11.66 -2.16 8.00
N TRP A 201 -11.95 -3.46 7.85
CA TRP A 201 -10.92 -4.50 7.73
C TRP A 201 -10.66 -4.99 6.31
N PHE A 202 -11.29 -4.38 5.31
CA PHE A 202 -11.16 -4.78 3.91
C PHE A 202 -10.77 -3.60 3.01
N PRO A 203 -10.04 -3.86 1.90
CA PRO A 203 -9.86 -2.88 0.84
C PRO A 203 -11.21 -2.43 0.27
N SER A 204 -11.28 -1.20 -0.22
CA SER A 204 -12.49 -0.62 -0.79
C SER A 204 -12.31 -0.13 -2.23
N GLY A 205 -13.44 0.07 -2.92
CA GLY A 205 -13.46 0.63 -4.27
C GLY A 205 -12.77 -0.26 -5.30
N ALA A 206 -11.96 0.35 -6.18
CA ALA A 206 -11.25 -0.37 -7.23
C ALA A 206 -10.18 -1.35 -6.67
N PHE A 207 -9.73 -1.17 -5.43
CA PHE A 207 -8.80 -2.08 -4.77
C PHE A 207 -9.45 -3.40 -4.33
N SER A 208 -10.78 -3.48 -4.33
CA SER A 208 -11.54 -4.72 -4.06
C SER A 208 -11.84 -5.53 -5.32
N SER A 209 -11.33 -5.12 -6.49
CA SER A 209 -11.51 -5.88 -7.74
C SER A 209 -10.64 -7.14 -7.75
N SER A 210 -11.15 -8.24 -8.33
CA SER A 210 -10.49 -9.55 -8.26
C SER A 210 -9.05 -9.53 -8.80
N ASP A 211 -8.82 -8.85 -9.93
CA ASP A 211 -7.48 -8.71 -10.53
C ASP A 211 -6.49 -8.01 -9.58
N VAL A 212 -6.95 -6.96 -8.88
CA VAL A 212 -6.12 -6.24 -7.91
C VAL A 212 -5.87 -7.09 -6.67
N LEU A 213 -6.90 -7.80 -6.18
CA LEU A 213 -6.77 -8.69 -5.02
C LEU A 213 -5.75 -9.81 -5.26
N ILE A 214 -5.64 -10.35 -6.48
CA ILE A 214 -4.59 -11.32 -6.84
C ILE A 214 -3.20 -10.72 -6.59
N THR A 215 -2.94 -9.50 -7.05
CA THR A 215 -1.66 -8.82 -6.82
C THR A 215 -1.45 -8.50 -5.33
N LEU A 216 -2.49 -8.05 -4.62
CA LEU A 216 -2.40 -7.74 -3.19
C LEU A 216 -2.14 -8.97 -2.32
N ARG A 217 -2.68 -10.14 -2.65
CA ARG A 217 -2.32 -11.43 -2.00
C ARG A 217 -0.84 -11.72 -2.15
N GLY A 218 -0.26 -11.48 -3.34
CA GLY A 218 1.18 -11.61 -3.59
C GLY A 218 2.05 -10.62 -2.79
N LEU A 219 1.45 -9.54 -2.29
CA LEU A 219 2.04 -8.53 -1.41
C LEU A 219 1.75 -8.77 0.09
N GLY A 220 0.93 -9.77 0.45
CA GLY A 220 0.66 -10.16 1.84
C GLY A 220 -0.73 -9.83 2.37
N LEU A 221 -1.71 -9.54 1.50
CA LEU A 221 -3.12 -9.40 1.93
C LEU A 221 -3.57 -10.68 2.64
N ARG A 222 -4.19 -10.53 3.81
CA ARG A 222 -4.52 -11.67 4.66
C ARG A 222 -5.76 -12.40 4.15
N SER A 223 -5.58 -13.66 3.73
CA SER A 223 -6.67 -14.52 3.25
C SER A 223 -7.01 -15.69 4.18
N VAL A 224 -6.43 -15.71 5.38
CA VAL A 224 -6.61 -16.78 6.37
C VAL A 224 -7.06 -16.19 7.69
N LEU A 225 -7.93 -16.89 8.40
CA LEU A 225 -8.29 -16.58 9.79
C LEU A 225 -7.06 -16.72 10.67
N ASP A 226 -6.58 -15.59 11.18
CA ASP A 226 -5.46 -15.53 12.09
C ASP A 226 -5.87 -15.09 13.51
N ARG A 227 -4.92 -15.18 14.43
CA ARG A 227 -5.11 -14.83 15.84
C ARG A 227 -5.63 -13.39 16.02
N ASN A 228 -5.20 -12.47 15.17
CA ASN A 228 -5.63 -11.07 15.22
C ASN A 228 -7.09 -10.92 14.81
N ALA A 229 -7.53 -11.55 13.72
CA ALA A 229 -8.92 -11.53 13.28
C ALA A 229 -9.88 -12.04 14.36
N VAL A 230 -9.49 -13.12 15.06
CA VAL A 230 -10.27 -13.65 16.20
C VAL A 230 -10.42 -12.60 17.31
N VAL A 231 -9.33 -11.95 17.70
CA VAL A 231 -9.35 -10.91 18.74
C VAL A 231 -10.18 -9.70 18.30
N LEU A 232 -10.04 -9.24 17.04
CA LEU A 232 -10.79 -8.11 16.52
C LEU A 232 -12.30 -8.38 16.52
N CYS A 233 -12.71 -9.57 16.08
CA CYS A 233 -14.12 -9.97 16.09
C CYS A 233 -14.65 -10.11 17.53
N ALA A 234 -13.91 -10.80 18.42
CA ALA A 234 -14.29 -10.97 19.82
C ALA A 234 -14.43 -9.63 20.54
N GLN A 235 -13.50 -8.69 20.30
CA GLN A 235 -13.56 -7.34 20.86
C GLN A 235 -14.79 -6.59 20.36
N SER A 236 -15.09 -6.65 19.05
CA SER A 236 -16.28 -6.00 18.48
C SER A 236 -17.59 -6.50 19.12
N ILE A 237 -17.70 -7.80 19.37
CA ILE A 237 -18.85 -8.38 20.10
C ILE A 237 -18.90 -7.87 21.55
N ALA A 238 -17.75 -7.89 22.24
CA ALA A 238 -17.65 -7.47 23.64
C ALA A 238 -17.92 -5.97 23.85
N ASP A 239 -17.58 -5.14 22.86
CA ASP A 239 -17.81 -3.69 22.89
C ASP A 239 -19.27 -3.34 22.58
N SER A 240 -19.91 -4.07 21.64
CA SER A 240 -21.30 -3.79 21.25
C SER A 240 -22.33 -4.34 22.24
N LYS A 241 -22.06 -5.53 22.81
CA LYS A 241 -22.97 -6.33 23.65
C LYS A 241 -24.42 -6.40 23.15
N SER A 242 -24.61 -6.32 21.84
CA SER A 242 -25.92 -6.18 21.23
C SER A 242 -26.54 -7.54 20.90
N LYS A 243 -27.87 -7.61 20.75
CA LYS A 243 -28.54 -8.87 20.34
C LYS A 243 -28.13 -9.31 18.94
N GLU A 244 -27.85 -8.36 18.06
CA GLU A 244 -27.39 -8.58 16.69
C GLU A 244 -26.03 -9.31 16.68
N SER A 245 -25.21 -9.11 17.71
CA SER A 245 -23.90 -9.75 17.85
C SER A 245 -23.96 -11.22 18.28
N LEU A 246 -25.13 -11.75 18.63
CA LEU A 246 -25.29 -13.18 18.96
C LEU A 246 -24.95 -14.05 17.75
N SER A 247 -25.48 -13.73 16.57
CA SER A 247 -25.17 -14.46 15.34
C SER A 247 -23.68 -14.42 15.03
N LEU A 248 -23.05 -13.27 15.23
CA LEU A 248 -21.61 -13.08 15.03
C LEU A 248 -20.77 -13.91 16.02
N SER A 249 -21.17 -13.97 17.28
CA SER A 249 -20.55 -14.82 18.31
C SER A 249 -20.57 -16.30 17.93
N HIS A 250 -21.72 -16.82 17.48
CA HIS A 250 -21.82 -18.20 17.01
C HIS A 250 -20.95 -18.47 15.77
N LYS A 251 -20.94 -17.53 14.81
CA LYS A 251 -20.06 -17.62 13.63
C LYS A 251 -18.59 -17.63 14.02
N LEU A 252 -18.18 -16.76 14.94
CA LEU A 252 -16.80 -16.69 15.42
C LEU A 252 -16.40 -17.97 16.15
N LEU A 253 -17.27 -18.52 17.01
CA LEU A 253 -17.01 -19.77 17.73
C LEU A 253 -16.77 -20.92 16.74
N ASN A 254 -17.69 -21.10 15.77
CA ASN A 254 -17.55 -22.11 14.72
C ASN A 254 -16.28 -21.89 13.88
N ALA A 255 -15.94 -20.62 13.58
CA ALA A 255 -14.74 -20.28 12.84
C ALA A 255 -13.46 -20.67 13.60
N VAL A 256 -13.41 -20.41 14.91
CA VAL A 256 -12.29 -20.79 15.78
C VAL A 256 -12.17 -22.30 15.86
N ASP A 257 -13.28 -23.02 16.08
CA ASP A 257 -13.28 -24.49 16.18
C ASP A 257 -12.77 -25.15 14.91
N LEU A 258 -13.21 -24.68 13.74
CA LEU A 258 -12.79 -25.22 12.44
C LEU A 258 -11.33 -24.90 12.09
N ASN A 259 -10.73 -23.88 12.70
CA ASN A 259 -9.38 -23.41 12.37
C ASN A 259 -8.39 -23.56 13.54
N ILE A 260 -8.78 -24.26 14.60
CA ILE A 260 -8.06 -24.34 15.88
C ILE A 260 -6.63 -24.85 15.70
N ASP A 261 -6.42 -25.88 14.89
CA ASP A 261 -5.09 -26.45 14.64
C ASP A 261 -4.15 -25.40 14.04
N SER A 262 -4.66 -24.59 13.11
CA SER A 262 -3.87 -23.52 12.49
C SER A 262 -3.61 -22.37 13.47
N LEU A 263 -4.60 -22.00 14.28
CA LEU A 263 -4.49 -20.96 15.29
C LEU A 263 -3.51 -21.35 16.41
N LEU A 264 -3.44 -22.63 16.76
CA LEU A 264 -2.55 -23.18 17.78
C LEU A 264 -1.17 -23.59 17.25
N LYS A 265 -0.90 -23.47 15.94
CA LYS A 265 0.41 -23.79 15.36
C LYS A 265 1.55 -23.13 16.17
N PRO A 266 2.64 -23.87 16.43
CA PRO A 266 3.73 -23.40 17.26
C PRO A 266 4.35 -22.14 16.67
N GLY A 267 4.28 -21.06 17.43
CA GLY A 267 5.02 -19.81 17.23
C GLY A 267 5.80 -19.48 18.50
N LYS A 268 6.02 -18.21 18.81
CA LYS A 268 6.55 -17.85 20.14
C LYS A 268 5.51 -18.24 21.20
N GLN A 269 5.90 -19.11 22.13
CA GLN A 269 4.99 -19.64 23.15
C GLN A 269 4.38 -18.54 24.04
N SER A 270 5.12 -17.44 24.27
CA SER A 270 4.63 -16.26 24.98
C SER A 270 3.51 -15.54 24.23
N GLU A 271 3.64 -15.36 22.91
CA GLU A 271 2.62 -14.73 22.07
C GLU A 271 1.34 -15.59 22.05
N LEU A 272 1.47 -16.91 21.94
CA LEU A 272 0.32 -17.83 22.00
C LEU A 272 -0.41 -17.74 23.36
N LYS A 273 0.34 -17.78 24.47
CA LYS A 273 -0.26 -17.63 25.82
C LYS A 273 -1.01 -16.31 25.97
N SER A 274 -0.38 -15.19 25.57
CA SER A 274 -1.00 -13.87 25.63
C SER A 274 -2.28 -13.77 24.78
N TRP A 275 -2.29 -14.43 23.62
CA TRP A 275 -3.46 -14.47 22.75
C TRP A 275 -4.60 -15.28 23.38
N VAL A 276 -4.30 -16.48 23.91
CA VAL A 276 -5.30 -17.33 24.59
C VAL A 276 -5.91 -16.57 25.77
N GLU A 277 -5.08 -15.94 26.61
CA GLU A 277 -5.55 -15.17 27.76
C GLU A 277 -6.45 -14.01 27.34
N ARG A 278 -6.05 -13.26 26.31
CA ARG A 278 -6.84 -12.16 25.77
C ARG A 278 -8.20 -12.63 25.26
N VAL A 279 -8.24 -13.64 24.39
CA VAL A 279 -9.51 -14.16 23.83
C VAL A 279 -10.42 -14.71 24.93
N ARG A 280 -9.86 -15.32 25.98
CA ARG A 280 -10.63 -15.85 27.10
C ARG A 280 -11.21 -14.79 28.02
N SER A 281 -10.52 -13.65 28.16
CA SER A 281 -10.98 -12.54 28.99
C SER A 281 -12.12 -11.73 28.37
N LEU A 282 -12.26 -11.76 27.04
CA LEU A 282 -13.26 -10.98 26.32
C LEU A 282 -14.66 -11.59 26.48
N GLU A 283 -15.67 -10.77 26.70
CA GLU A 283 -17.07 -11.18 26.82
C GLU A 283 -17.73 -11.34 25.45
N TRP A 284 -17.29 -12.34 24.69
CA TRP A 284 -17.77 -12.57 23.32
C TRP A 284 -18.55 -13.87 23.13
N LEU A 285 -18.54 -14.78 24.10
CA LEU A 285 -19.27 -16.05 24.00
C LEU A 285 -20.74 -15.85 24.38
N ALA A 286 -21.65 -16.22 23.48
CA ALA A 286 -23.07 -16.14 23.75
C ALA A 286 -23.47 -17.01 24.96
N VAL A 287 -24.21 -16.43 25.91
CA VAL A 287 -24.70 -17.16 27.08
C VAL A 287 -25.93 -17.96 26.69
N VAL A 288 -25.85 -19.29 26.84
CA VAL A 288 -27.03 -20.16 26.71
C VAL A 288 -27.96 -19.88 27.89
N ARG A 289 -29.22 -19.56 27.60
CA ARG A 289 -30.23 -19.18 28.61
C ARG A 289 -31.26 -20.27 28.88
N GLU A 290 -31.49 -21.11 27.87
CA GLU A 290 -32.46 -22.18 27.94
C GLU A 290 -31.72 -23.52 27.94
N PRO A 291 -32.21 -24.51 28.68
CA PRO A 291 -31.60 -25.82 28.70
C PRO A 291 -31.59 -26.40 27.27
N PRO A 292 -30.43 -26.88 26.76
CA PRO A 292 -30.35 -27.54 25.46
C PRO A 292 -31.29 -28.75 25.35
N SER A 293 -31.60 -29.36 26.50
CA SER A 293 -32.57 -30.45 26.63
C SER A 293 -33.22 -30.38 28.01
N GLY A 294 -34.52 -30.70 28.10
CA GLY A 294 -35.25 -30.71 29.38
C GLY A 294 -34.82 -31.79 30.37
N VAL A 295 -33.80 -32.59 30.03
CA VAL A 295 -33.24 -33.66 30.89
C VAL A 295 -31.96 -33.19 31.60
N ILE A 296 -31.37 -32.08 31.16
CA ILE A 296 -30.12 -31.56 31.74
C ILE A 296 -30.45 -30.65 32.93
N PRO A 297 -29.85 -30.88 34.11
CA PRO A 297 -29.95 -29.95 35.23
C PRO A 297 -29.49 -28.56 34.78
N TRP A 298 -30.36 -27.55 34.93
CA TRP A 298 -30.11 -26.19 34.44
C TRP A 298 -30.30 -25.19 35.58
N PRO A 299 -29.42 -24.17 35.72
CA PRO A 299 -29.58 -23.15 36.74
C PRO A 299 -30.92 -22.42 36.56
N GLU A 300 -31.72 -22.33 37.62
CA GLU A 300 -32.96 -21.55 37.59
C GLU A 300 -32.61 -20.08 37.31
N THR A 301 -33.24 -19.50 36.28
CA THR A 301 -32.96 -18.16 35.73
C THR A 301 -33.13 -17.00 36.73
N GLY A 302 -33.52 -17.27 37.97
CA GLY A 302 -33.81 -16.29 39.03
C GLY A 302 -32.65 -15.90 39.96
N GLU A 303 -31.54 -16.64 40.01
CA GLU A 303 -30.48 -16.40 41.02
C GLU A 303 -29.32 -15.49 40.57
N ARG A 304 -29.35 -14.92 39.36
CA ARG A 304 -28.38 -13.88 38.98
C ARG A 304 -28.74 -12.56 39.66
N LYS A 305 -28.19 -12.37 40.86
CA LYS A 305 -28.32 -11.17 41.70
C LYS A 305 -27.95 -9.90 40.93
N SER A 306 -28.97 -9.06 40.75
CA SER A 306 -28.98 -7.60 40.75
C SER A 306 -27.85 -6.84 40.02
N GLY A 307 -28.25 -6.15 38.93
CA GLY A 307 -27.71 -4.84 38.59
C GLY A 307 -27.37 -4.67 37.11
N ILE A 308 -28.33 -4.15 36.34
CA ILE A 308 -28.17 -3.60 34.99
C ILE A 308 -28.00 -4.67 33.89
N GLY A 309 -29.11 -5.08 33.27
CA GLY A 309 -29.11 -5.85 32.03
C GLY A 309 -28.92 -7.36 32.21
N ILE A 310 -29.58 -8.15 31.37
CA ILE A 310 -29.35 -9.60 31.30
C ILE A 310 -28.17 -9.82 30.37
N ASP A 311 -27.01 -10.22 30.89
CA ASP A 311 -25.80 -10.40 30.09
C ASP A 311 -26.03 -11.41 28.94
N LEU A 312 -25.86 -10.93 27.72
CA LEU A 312 -26.01 -11.72 26.49
C LEU A 312 -24.74 -12.51 26.16
N PHE A 313 -23.61 -12.04 26.66
CA PHE A 313 -22.29 -12.61 26.42
C PHE A 313 -21.55 -12.77 27.74
N ALA A 314 -20.65 -13.74 27.78
CA ALA A 314 -19.75 -13.98 28.90
C ALA A 314 -18.34 -14.21 28.37
N SER A 315 -17.35 -13.99 29.23
CA SER A 315 -15.99 -14.39 28.95
C SER A 315 -15.84 -15.90 29.12
N ALA A 316 -14.87 -16.53 28.45
CA ALA A 316 -14.63 -17.96 28.63
C ALA A 316 -14.31 -18.30 30.10
N LEU A 317 -13.72 -17.35 30.84
CA LEU A 317 -13.43 -17.46 32.27
C LEU A 317 -14.68 -17.42 33.15
N ALA A 318 -15.74 -16.72 32.72
CA ALA A 318 -17.00 -16.59 33.46
C ALA A 318 -18.05 -17.63 33.05
N SER A 319 -17.87 -18.28 31.90
CA SER A 319 -18.78 -19.32 31.38
C SER A 319 -18.66 -20.67 32.10
N ARG A 320 -17.83 -20.77 33.16
CA ARG A 320 -17.60 -22.01 33.90
C ARG A 320 -17.82 -21.84 35.40
N MET A 321 -18.63 -22.71 35.99
CA MET A 321 -18.68 -22.88 37.44
C MET A 321 -17.48 -23.78 37.83
N SER A 322 -16.72 -23.39 38.85
CA SER A 322 -15.50 -24.10 39.29
C SER A 322 -15.78 -25.57 39.70
N GLU A 323 -17.04 -25.86 40.04
CA GLU A 323 -17.52 -27.14 40.55
C GLU A 323 -17.92 -28.14 39.45
N GLU A 324 -18.05 -27.71 38.18
CA GLU A 324 -18.62 -28.52 37.08
C GLU A 324 -17.57 -28.97 36.03
N ILE A 325 -16.27 -28.80 36.33
CA ILE A 325 -15.12 -29.07 35.44
C ILE A 325 -15.07 -30.53 34.92
N TRP A 326 -15.68 -31.48 35.63
CA TRP A 326 -15.59 -32.92 35.36
C TRP A 326 -16.56 -33.44 34.29
N MET A 327 -17.48 -32.61 33.76
CA MET A 327 -18.58 -33.08 32.89
C MET A 327 -18.43 -32.87 31.38
N VAL A 328 -17.36 -32.26 30.85
CA VAL A 328 -17.30 -31.96 29.39
C VAL A 328 -15.97 -32.33 28.72
N SER A 329 -16.13 -32.90 27.52
CA SER A 329 -15.14 -33.41 26.56
C SER A 329 -13.77 -32.72 26.53
N MET A 330 -12.73 -33.55 26.51
CA MET A 330 -11.28 -33.27 26.50
C MET A 330 -10.74 -32.64 25.21
N SER A 331 -11.57 -31.92 24.46
CA SER A 331 -11.18 -31.31 23.19
C SER A 331 -11.24 -29.80 23.36
N MET A 332 -10.06 -29.17 23.41
CA MET A 332 -9.72 -27.98 22.62
C MET A 332 -9.18 -26.75 23.36
N TYR A 333 -8.81 -26.80 24.64
CA TYR A 333 -7.84 -25.93 25.35
C TYR A 333 -7.82 -24.39 25.15
N VAL A 334 -8.76 -23.82 24.40
CA VAL A 334 -8.98 -22.38 24.17
C VAL A 334 -10.20 -21.94 24.98
N ILE A 335 -11.17 -22.84 25.11
CA ILE A 335 -12.18 -22.86 26.15
C ILE A 335 -11.63 -23.79 27.23
N ASP A 336 -10.58 -23.42 27.97
CA ASP A 336 -10.13 -24.15 29.17
C ASP A 336 -9.72 -23.23 30.31
N GLY A 337 -10.72 -22.71 31.02
CA GLY A 337 -10.64 -22.44 32.46
C GLY A 337 -12.03 -22.56 33.01
#